data_AF-A0A3D5Z5M1-F1
#
_entry.id   AF-A0A3D5Z5M1-F1
#
_cell.length_a   1.000
_cell.length_b   1.000
_cell.length_c   1.000
_cell.angle_alpha   90.00
_cell.angle_beta   90.00
_cell.angle_gamma   90.00
#
_symmetry.space_group_name_H-M   'P 1'
#
loop_
_entity.id
_entity.type
_entity.pdbx_description
1 polymer ?
#
loop_
_entity_poly.entity_id
_entity_poly.type
_entity_poly.pdbx_seq_one_letter_code
_entity_poly.pdbx_strand_id
1 'polypeptide(L)'
;MNTITLNIIFFIVVYLLVFIFCYFFAGKLRSKSKDKDKKKRKNKTTFKMMNEGTFLIKRYNLDDTKINLKKLNFGIANCNALIIAFTSTFISAIDIKIYYKFAIAFVLLFALIYAIFEIYGRYLNKKWGKKHE
;
A
#
# COMPACT_ATOMS: atom_id res chain seq x y z
N MET A 1 -21.13 -16.70 -17.81
CA MET A 1 -19.72 -16.69 -17.34
C MET A 1 -19.61 -17.59 -16.12
N ASN A 2 -18.52 -18.35 -15.98
CA ASN A 2 -18.25 -19.15 -14.79
C ASN A 2 -18.07 -18.23 -13.57
N THR A 3 -18.54 -18.65 -12.39
CA THR A 3 -18.36 -17.98 -11.10
C THR A 3 -16.91 -17.62 -10.83
N ILE A 4 -15.97 -18.52 -11.19
CA ILE A 4 -14.53 -18.26 -11.05
C ILE A 4 -14.12 -17.05 -11.91
N THR A 5 -14.56 -17.00 -13.16
CA THR A 5 -14.27 -15.88 -14.07
C THR A 5 -14.84 -14.56 -13.55
N LEU A 6 -16.07 -14.58 -13.01
CA LEU A 6 -16.69 -13.40 -12.40
C LEU A 6 -15.88 -12.91 -11.19
N ASN A 7 -15.42 -13.80 -10.32
CA ASN A 7 -14.61 -13.45 -9.15
C ASN A 7 -13.25 -12.85 -9.54
N ILE A 8 -12.62 -13.37 -10.59
CA ILE A 8 -11.36 -12.83 -11.12
C ILE A 8 -11.58 -11.42 -11.67
N ILE A 9 -12.64 -11.21 -12.45
CA ILE A 9 -12.95 -9.87 -12.99
C ILE A 9 -13.27 -8.90 -11.86
N PHE A 10 -14.07 -9.32 -10.88
CA PHE A 10 -14.36 -8.51 -9.70
C PHE A 10 -13.08 -8.13 -8.95
N PHE A 11 -12.16 -9.08 -8.73
CA PHE A 11 -10.85 -8.81 -8.14
C PHE A 11 -10.06 -7.77 -8.93
N ILE A 12 -9.93 -7.94 -10.25
CA ILE A 12 -9.16 -7.03 -11.11
C ILE A 12 -9.77 -5.62 -11.09
N VAL A 13 -11.10 -5.50 -11.17
CA VAL A 13 -11.80 -4.22 -11.15
C VAL A 13 -11.59 -3.51 -9.81
N VAL A 14 -11.82 -4.20 -8.68
CA VAL A 14 -11.60 -3.63 -7.34
C VAL A 14 -10.15 -3.24 -7.17
N TYR A 15 -9.21 -4.09 -7.59
CA TYR A 15 -7.78 -3.82 -7.52
C TYR A 15 -7.42 -2.52 -8.25
N LEU A 16 -7.84 -2.36 -9.51
CA LEU A 16 -7.54 -1.18 -10.31
C LEU A 16 -8.17 0.09 -9.72
N LEU A 17 -9.42 0.02 -9.28
CA LEU A 17 -10.11 1.16 -8.67
C LEU A 17 -9.39 1.62 -7.39
N VAL A 18 -9.08 0.69 -6.50
CA VAL A 18 -8.38 1.00 -5.24
C VAL A 18 -6.96 1.47 -5.52
N PHE A 19 -6.25 0.84 -6.45
CA PHE A 19 -4.88 1.23 -6.81
C PHE A 19 -4.83 2.68 -7.34
N ILE A 20 -5.73 3.03 -8.27
CA ILE A 20 -5.84 4.38 -8.81
C ILE A 20 -6.18 5.35 -7.67
N PHE A 21 -7.15 5.02 -6.82
CA PHE A 21 -7.53 5.86 -5.69
C PHE A 21 -6.35 6.10 -4.75
N CYS A 22 -5.68 5.05 -4.28
CA CYS A 22 -4.52 5.15 -3.39
C CYS A 22 -3.38 5.94 -4.04
N TYR A 23 -3.01 5.64 -5.29
CA TYR A 23 -1.87 6.28 -5.94
C TYR A 23 -2.12 7.77 -6.23
N PHE A 24 -3.32 8.14 -6.68
CA PHE A 24 -3.65 9.54 -6.99
C PHE A 24 -3.97 10.36 -5.73
N PHE A 25 -4.84 9.88 -4.83
CA PHE A 25 -5.23 10.66 -3.65
C PHE A 25 -4.13 10.72 -2.59
N ALA A 26 -3.42 9.62 -2.32
CA ALA A 26 -2.36 9.61 -1.32
C ALA A 26 -1.02 10.17 -1.85
N GLY A 27 -0.76 10.02 -3.15
CA GLY A 27 0.51 10.43 -3.77
C GLY A 27 0.51 11.83 -4.40
N LYS A 28 -0.60 12.30 -4.98
CA LYS A 28 -0.63 13.50 -5.87
C LYS A 28 -1.27 14.75 -5.22
N LEU A 29 -2.19 14.61 -4.25
CA LEU A 29 -3.10 15.71 -3.89
C LEU A 29 -2.68 16.68 -2.76
N ARG A 30 -1.48 16.58 -2.18
CA ARG A 30 -1.05 17.48 -1.07
C ARG A 30 0.00 18.53 -1.48
N SER A 31 -0.12 19.06 -2.70
CA SER A 31 0.83 20.02 -3.29
C SER A 31 0.69 21.47 -2.77
N LYS A 32 -0.23 21.80 -1.86
CA LYS A 32 -0.37 23.17 -1.35
C LYS A 32 -0.71 23.19 0.14
N SER A 33 0.28 22.97 1.00
CA SER A 33 0.24 23.63 2.31
C SER A 33 1.64 23.75 2.88
N LYS A 34 2.08 25.01 2.96
CA LYS A 34 2.95 25.62 3.97
C LYS A 34 3.80 24.64 4.78
N ASP A 35 5.08 24.54 4.45
CA ASP A 35 6.07 24.26 5.49
C ASP A 35 7.36 25.01 5.15
N LYS A 36 7.53 26.15 5.85
CA LYS A 36 8.68 27.04 5.73
C LYS A 36 9.93 26.48 6.45
N ASP A 37 9.89 25.27 7.04
CA ASP A 37 10.91 24.85 8.00
C ASP A 37 11.77 23.62 7.66
N LYS A 38 11.82 23.14 6.40
CA LYS A 38 12.79 22.06 6.05
C LYS A 38 13.66 22.40 4.84
N LYS A 39 14.37 23.51 4.98
CA LYS A 39 15.51 23.92 4.16
C LYS A 39 16.72 23.00 4.37
N LYS A 40 16.65 21.69 4.01
CA LYS A 40 17.83 20.79 3.87
C LYS A 40 17.58 19.38 3.29
N ARG A 41 16.56 19.15 2.47
CA ARG A 41 16.48 17.91 1.64
C ARG A 41 16.42 18.27 0.15
N LYS A 42 17.60 18.28 -0.48
CA LYS A 42 17.77 18.25 -1.94
C LYS A 42 17.12 16.96 -2.47
N ASN A 43 15.85 17.04 -2.83
CA ASN A 43 15.27 16.39 -4.01
C ASN A 43 13.83 16.85 -4.12
N LYS A 44 13.64 17.85 -4.97
CA LYS A 44 12.36 18.44 -5.37
C LYS A 44 11.55 17.38 -6.14
N THR A 45 11.02 16.40 -5.42
CA THR A 45 10.15 15.38 -5.96
C THR A 45 8.72 15.81 -5.70
N THR A 46 7.90 15.81 -6.75
CA THR A 46 6.48 16.18 -6.77
C THR A 46 5.58 15.26 -5.93
N PHE A 47 6.16 14.34 -5.16
CA PHE A 47 5.48 13.28 -4.44
C PHE A 47 5.78 13.38 -2.94
N LYS A 48 4.73 13.47 -2.13
CA LYS A 48 4.82 13.34 -0.67
C LYS A 48 4.80 11.86 -0.29
N MET A 49 5.59 11.48 0.70
CA MET A 49 5.60 10.13 1.25
C MET A 49 4.24 9.76 1.87
N MET A 50 3.73 8.58 1.56
CA MET A 50 2.53 8.02 2.22
C MET A 50 2.82 7.68 3.70
N ASN A 51 1.79 7.62 4.54
CA ASN A 51 1.93 7.40 5.99
C ASN A 51 2.65 6.07 6.30
N GLU A 52 2.29 5.02 5.55
CA GLU A 52 2.90 3.69 5.64
C GLU A 52 4.39 3.71 5.26
N GLY A 53 4.81 4.67 4.43
CA GLY A 53 6.21 4.85 4.03
C GLY A 53 7.09 5.23 5.20
N THR A 54 6.63 6.09 6.10
CA THR A 54 7.39 6.47 7.30
C THR A 54 7.55 5.28 8.25
N PHE A 55 6.48 4.47 8.38
CA PHE A 55 6.53 3.23 9.14
C PHE A 55 7.56 2.24 8.56
N LEU A 56 7.54 2.00 7.25
CA LEU A 56 8.47 1.10 6.57
C LEU A 56 9.92 1.55 6.72
N ILE A 57 10.19 2.85 6.57
CA ILE A 57 11.53 3.40 6.73
C ILE A 57 12.07 3.13 8.14
N LYS A 58 11.27 3.42 9.16
CA LYS A 58 11.66 3.21 10.56
C LYS A 58 11.82 1.73 10.89
N ARG A 59 10.84 0.89 10.51
CA ARG A 59 10.82 -0.55 10.85
C ARG A 59 11.94 -1.33 10.15
N TYR A 60 12.30 -0.96 8.92
CA TYR A 60 13.30 -1.68 8.12
C TYR A 60 14.64 -0.93 8.00
N ASN A 61 14.85 0.13 8.80
CA ASN A 61 16.07 0.95 8.80
C ASN A 61 16.55 1.35 7.38
N LEU A 62 15.61 1.80 6.56
CA LEU A 62 15.90 2.17 5.18
C LEU A 62 16.77 3.44 5.14
N ASP A 63 17.62 3.53 4.14
CA ASP A 63 18.46 4.69 3.87
C ASP A 63 17.66 5.75 3.12
N ASP A 64 17.17 6.76 3.86
CA ASP A 64 16.41 7.91 3.35
C ASP A 64 17.03 8.60 2.13
N THR A 65 18.36 8.52 1.97
CA THR A 65 19.06 9.15 0.84
C THR A 65 18.89 8.39 -0.47
N LYS A 66 18.63 7.07 -0.41
CA LYS A 66 18.46 6.18 -1.56
C LYS A 66 17.01 5.98 -1.97
N ILE A 67 16.06 6.42 -1.15
CA ILE A 67 14.64 6.17 -1.37
C ILE A 67 14.12 7.00 -2.55
N ASN A 68 13.58 6.30 -3.54
CA ASN A 68 12.79 6.93 -4.58
C ASN A 68 11.31 6.96 -4.15
N LEU A 69 10.81 8.13 -3.77
CA LEU A 69 9.45 8.31 -3.25
C LEU A 69 8.36 7.87 -4.23
N LYS A 70 8.55 8.04 -5.54
CA LYS A 70 7.59 7.57 -6.55
C LYS A 70 7.50 6.04 -6.53
N LYS A 71 8.65 5.35 -6.50
CA LYS A 71 8.70 3.88 -6.44
C LYS A 71 8.16 3.35 -5.10
N LEU A 72 8.44 4.04 -3.99
CA LEU A 72 7.91 3.68 -2.67
C LEU A 72 6.38 3.80 -2.64
N ASN A 73 5.84 4.98 -2.98
CA ASN A 73 4.40 5.20 -2.99
C ASN A 73 3.68 4.28 -3.97
N PHE A 74 4.29 4.00 -5.14
CA PHE A 74 3.75 3.02 -6.07
C PHE A 74 3.62 1.65 -5.42
N GLY A 75 4.67 1.15 -4.75
CA GLY A 75 4.60 -0.16 -4.09
C GLY A 75 3.64 -0.20 -2.90
N ILE A 76 3.56 0.87 -2.10
CA ILE A 76 2.55 0.99 -1.01
C ILE A 76 1.13 0.95 -1.59
N ALA A 77 0.86 1.68 -2.68
CA ALA A 77 -0.44 1.64 -3.35
C ALA A 77 -0.78 0.23 -3.89
N ASN A 78 0.21 -0.50 -4.45
CA ASN A 78 0.01 -1.90 -4.86
C ASN A 78 -0.33 -2.79 -3.66
N CYS A 79 0.37 -2.62 -2.52
CA CYS A 79 0.09 -3.38 -1.30
C CYS A 79 -1.35 -3.14 -0.81
N ASN A 80 -1.75 -1.87 -0.68
CA ASN A 80 -3.09 -1.50 -0.22
C ASN A 80 -4.18 -2.02 -1.18
N ALA A 81 -3.99 -1.86 -2.50
CA ALA A 81 -4.92 -2.35 -3.49
C ALA A 81 -5.06 -3.88 -3.46
N LEU A 82 -3.94 -4.60 -3.33
CA LEU A 82 -3.94 -6.05 -3.25
C LEU A 82 -4.69 -6.56 -2.01
N ILE A 83 -4.41 -5.97 -0.84
CA ILE A 83 -5.05 -6.32 0.43
C ILE A 83 -6.58 -6.14 0.33
N ILE A 84 -7.02 -4.98 -0.17
CA ILE A 84 -8.45 -4.65 -0.27
C ILE A 84 -9.14 -5.53 -1.32
N ALA A 85 -8.56 -5.67 -2.51
CA ALA A 85 -9.14 -6.47 -3.58
C ALA A 85 -9.26 -7.95 -3.17
N PHE A 86 -8.21 -8.52 -2.58
CA PHE A 86 -8.23 -9.91 -2.13
C PHE A 86 -9.28 -10.12 -1.05
N THR A 87 -9.30 -9.28 -0.02
CA THR A 87 -10.29 -9.36 1.07
C THR A 87 -11.70 -9.23 0.50
N SER A 88 -11.96 -8.23 -0.35
CA SER A 88 -13.30 -7.98 -0.88
C SER A 88 -13.79 -9.15 -1.73
N THR A 89 -12.95 -9.70 -2.61
CA THR A 89 -13.30 -10.86 -3.43
C THR A 89 -13.54 -12.10 -2.57
N PHE A 90 -12.66 -12.37 -1.61
CA PHE A 90 -12.79 -13.53 -0.72
C PHE A 90 -14.10 -13.50 0.06
N ILE A 91 -14.41 -12.36 0.69
CA ILE A 91 -15.62 -12.20 1.51
C ILE A 91 -16.90 -12.22 0.65
N SER A 92 -16.83 -11.68 -0.57
CA SER A 92 -17.96 -11.67 -1.49
C SER A 92 -18.27 -13.05 -2.05
N ALA A 93 -17.26 -13.92 -2.21
CA ALA A 93 -17.43 -15.28 -2.70
C ALA A 93 -18.06 -16.25 -1.69
N ILE A 94 -18.11 -15.89 -0.41
CA ILE A 94 -18.69 -16.72 0.65
C ILE A 94 -20.17 -16.37 0.83
N ASP A 95 -21.05 -17.37 0.86
CA ASP A 95 -22.48 -17.16 1.13
C ASP A 95 -22.80 -17.31 2.61
N ILE A 96 -22.59 -16.24 3.38
CA ILE A 96 -22.91 -16.15 4.81
C ILE A 96 -23.54 -14.79 5.14
N LYS A 97 -24.14 -14.69 6.32
CA LYS A 97 -24.74 -13.42 6.80
C LYS A 97 -23.71 -12.30 6.84
N ILE A 98 -24.16 -11.08 6.51
CA ILE A 98 -23.32 -9.89 6.38
C ILE A 98 -22.49 -9.58 7.64
N TYR A 99 -23.03 -9.82 8.84
CA TYR A 99 -22.31 -9.58 10.10
C TYR A 99 -21.06 -10.48 10.23
N TYR A 100 -21.16 -11.75 9.82
CA TYR A 100 -20.00 -12.66 9.81
C TYR A 100 -19.00 -12.28 8.72
N LYS A 101 -19.48 -11.80 7.55
CA LYS A 101 -18.60 -11.25 6.51
C LYS A 101 -17.72 -10.12 7.06
N PHE A 102 -18.29 -9.18 7.81
CA PHE A 102 -17.49 -8.10 8.40
C PHE A 102 -16.47 -8.59 9.42
N ALA A 103 -16.82 -9.55 10.28
CA ALA A 103 -15.89 -10.12 11.25
C ALA A 103 -14.69 -10.81 10.57
N ILE A 104 -14.96 -11.63 9.55
CA ILE A 104 -13.90 -12.31 8.78
C ILE A 104 -13.06 -11.29 8.01
N ALA A 105 -13.70 -10.27 7.40
CA ALA A 105 -13.00 -9.23 6.66
C ALA A 105 -12.02 -8.48 7.56
N PHE A 106 -12.44 -8.13 8.78
CA PHE A 106 -11.61 -7.46 9.76
C PHE A 106 -10.34 -8.28 10.08
N VAL A 107 -10.50 -9.55 10.47
CA VAL A 107 -9.37 -10.43 10.81
C VAL A 107 -8.45 -10.63 9.60
N LEU A 108 -9.03 -10.88 8.42
CA LEU A 108 -8.29 -11.11 7.18
C LEU A 108 -7.47 -9.88 6.76
N LEU A 109 -8.04 -8.66 6.92
CA LEU A 109 -7.32 -7.42 6.65
C LEU A 109 -6.08 -7.29 7.51
N PHE A 110 -6.14 -7.52 8.82
CA PHE A 110 -4.97 -7.44 9.69
C PHE A 110 -3.89 -8.46 9.31
N ALA A 111 -4.30 -9.70 9.04
CA ALA A 111 -3.38 -10.75 8.62
C ALA A 111 -2.65 -10.37 7.32
N LEU A 112 -3.39 -9.87 6.33
CA LEU A 112 -2.84 -9.45 5.04
C LEU A 112 -1.98 -8.20 5.14
N ILE A 113 -2.38 -7.18 5.92
CA ILE A 113 -1.56 -5.99 6.16
C ILE A 113 -0.21 -6.41 6.74
N TYR A 114 -0.22 -7.25 7.78
CA TYR A 114 1.02 -7.73 8.38
C TYR A 114 1.90 -8.48 7.37
N ALA A 115 1.35 -9.49 6.70
CA ALA A 115 2.11 -10.34 5.77
C ALA A 115 2.65 -9.57 4.55
N ILE A 116 1.80 -8.77 3.90
CA ILE A 116 2.17 -8.06 2.67
C ILE A 116 3.17 -6.95 2.96
N PHE A 117 2.97 -6.13 4.00
CA PHE A 117 3.93 -5.09 4.36
C PHE A 117 5.23 -5.68 4.92
N GLU A 118 5.18 -6.87 5.51
CA GLU A 118 6.39 -7.58 5.91
C GLU A 118 7.25 -8.01 4.70
N ILE A 119 6.62 -8.63 3.70
CA ILE A 119 7.28 -9.03 2.45
C ILE A 119 7.83 -7.78 1.74
N TYR A 120 6.99 -6.75 1.59
CA TYR A 120 7.38 -5.52 0.91
C TYR A 120 8.51 -4.79 1.64
N GLY A 121 8.46 -4.72 2.97
CA GLY A 121 9.52 -4.13 3.79
C GLY A 121 10.85 -4.86 3.67
N ARG A 122 10.85 -6.21 3.66
CA ARG A 122 12.07 -7.01 3.41
C ARG A 122 12.62 -6.77 2.00
N TYR A 123 11.75 -6.68 0.99
CA TYR A 123 12.15 -6.32 -0.37
C TYR A 123 12.81 -4.92 -0.41
N LEU A 124 12.21 -3.94 0.26
CA LEU A 124 12.78 -2.59 0.35
C LEU A 124 14.11 -2.57 1.08
N ASN A 125 14.27 -3.35 2.16
CA ASN A 125 15.55 -3.43 2.87
C ASN A 125 16.67 -3.98 1.99
N LYS A 126 16.40 -5.02 1.19
CA LYS A 126 17.39 -5.51 0.21
C LYS A 126 17.80 -4.47 -0.82
N LYS A 127 16.90 -3.53 -1.15
CA LYS A 127 17.08 -2.53 -2.20
C LYS A 127 17.65 -1.21 -1.71
N TRP A 128 17.20 -0.74 -0.55
CA TRP A 128 17.44 0.58 0.03
C TRP A 128 17.84 0.53 1.50
N GLY A 129 18.10 -0.66 2.07
CA GLY A 129 18.63 -0.78 3.41
C GLY A 129 20.00 -0.11 3.52
N LYS A 130 20.31 0.34 4.74
CA LYS A 130 21.68 0.74 5.06
C LYS A 130 22.55 -0.52 4.98
N LYS A 131 23.66 -0.45 4.23
CA LYS A 131 24.70 -1.48 4.38
C LYS A 131 25.27 -1.28 5.77
N HIS A 132 25.28 -2.32 6.58
CA HIS A 132 26.15 -2.35 7.75
C HIS A 132 27.57 -2.28 7.20
N GLU A 133 28.25 -1.16 7.42
CA GLU A 133 29.72 -1.17 7.52
C GLU A 133 30.11 -1.94 8.77
#